data_AF-A0A965FGD5-F1
#
_entry.id   AF-A0A965FGD5-F1
#
_cell.length_a   1.000
_cell.length_b   1.000
_cell.length_c   1.000
_cell.angle_alpha   90.00
_cell.angle_beta   90.00
_cell.angle_gamma   90.00
#
_symmetry.space_group_name_H-M   'P 1'
#
loop_
_entity.id
_entity.type
_entity.pdbx_description
1 polymer ?
#
loop_
_entity_poly.entity_id
_entity_poly.type
_entity_poly.pdbx_seq_one_letter_code
_entity_poly.pdbx_strand_id
1 'polypeptide(L)'
;MLNAIQDLQPTTSTDINRSIDHNLIEPFSNEPVAIRLYENNIYGTTYGRGLYRRALYNGTVDLKPSGIKYLLDLYTGEDWANQAKSDEQMLIVHEVDPYKGPGLLYSWIRRYDAARGVKTPVLGFCRLDTQTLELRLLISDDDEGVQGTWCLSGKPCRAGRAGAKSPQILAANYDLS
;
A
#
# COMPACT_ATOMS: atom_id res chain seq x y z
N MET A 1 -38.36 -28.13 9.88
CA MET A 1 -37.23 -27.39 10.47
C MET A 1 -35.98 -28.23 10.25
N LEU A 2 -35.04 -27.77 9.42
CA LEU A 2 -33.60 -27.94 9.62
C LEU A 2 -32.88 -27.00 8.63
N ASN A 3 -31.77 -26.44 9.10
CA ASN A 3 -31.13 -25.21 8.64
C ASN A 3 -30.27 -25.34 7.37
N ALA A 4 -30.02 -24.16 6.81
CA ALA A 4 -29.03 -23.85 5.79
C ALA A 4 -27.61 -24.37 6.11
N ILE A 5 -26.96 -24.91 5.09
CA ILE A 5 -25.51 -24.87 4.93
C ILE A 5 -25.31 -24.31 3.52
N GLN A 6 -25.03 -23.02 3.46
CA GLN A 6 -24.60 -22.36 2.23
C GLN A 6 -23.10 -22.57 2.18
N ASP A 7 -22.68 -23.46 1.28
CA ASP A 7 -21.29 -23.84 1.09
C ASP A 7 -20.43 -22.61 0.81
N LEU A 8 -19.53 -22.28 1.73
CA LEU A 8 -18.36 -21.44 1.46
C LEU A 8 -17.45 -22.25 0.54
N GLN A 9 -17.53 -21.98 -0.76
CA GLN A 9 -16.57 -22.52 -1.73
C GLN A 9 -15.18 -21.92 -1.45
N PRO A 10 -14.12 -22.72 -1.37
CA PRO A 10 -12.76 -22.20 -1.26
C PRO A 10 -12.38 -21.50 -2.57
N THR A 11 -12.06 -20.20 -2.50
CA THR A 11 -11.52 -19.45 -3.64
C THR A 11 -10.23 -20.10 -4.11
N THR A 12 -10.21 -20.62 -5.33
CA THR A 12 -9.08 -21.39 -5.83
C THR A 12 -7.91 -20.48 -6.20
N SER A 13 -6.66 -20.96 -6.07
CA SER A 13 -5.44 -20.24 -6.47
C SER A 13 -5.48 -19.73 -7.92
N THR A 14 -6.24 -20.40 -8.81
CA THR A 14 -6.44 -20.00 -10.20
C THR A 14 -7.30 -18.74 -10.36
N ASP A 15 -8.26 -18.50 -9.48
CA ASP A 15 -9.10 -17.28 -9.49
C ASP A 15 -8.30 -16.07 -8.98
N ILE A 16 -7.43 -16.29 -7.99
CA ILE A 16 -6.53 -15.27 -7.46
C ILE A 16 -5.50 -14.86 -8.52
N ASN A 17 -4.87 -15.82 -9.21
CA ASN A 17 -3.91 -15.55 -10.28
C ASN A 17 -4.53 -14.72 -11.42
N ARG A 18 -5.75 -15.09 -11.87
CA ARG A 18 -6.48 -14.28 -12.87
C ARG A 18 -6.83 -12.87 -12.38
N SER A 19 -7.12 -12.71 -11.10
CA SER A 19 -7.43 -11.39 -10.51
C SER A 19 -6.20 -10.49 -10.35
N ILE A 20 -5.03 -11.06 -10.03
CA ILE A 20 -3.79 -10.31 -9.89
C ILE A 20 -3.29 -9.88 -11.29
N ASP A 21 -3.33 -10.78 -12.27
CA ASP A 21 -2.97 -10.49 -13.67
C ASP A 21 -3.89 -9.40 -14.26
N HIS A 22 -5.20 -9.45 -14.01
CA HIS A 22 -6.14 -8.43 -14.47
C HIS A 22 -6.06 -7.10 -13.68
N ASN A 23 -5.66 -7.08 -12.42
CA ASN A 23 -5.54 -5.83 -11.65
C ASN A 23 -4.17 -5.12 -11.85
N LEU A 24 -3.21 -5.79 -12.47
CA LEU A 24 -1.95 -5.17 -12.93
C LEU A 24 -2.08 -4.52 -14.31
N ILE A 25 -3.15 -4.85 -15.06
CA ILE A 25 -3.48 -4.36 -16.39
C ILE A 25 -4.87 -3.71 -16.35
N GLU A 26 -4.92 -2.39 -16.18
CA GLU A 26 -5.99 -1.44 -16.56
C GLU A 26 -7.46 -1.92 -16.68
N PRO A 27 -8.44 -1.17 -16.15
CA PRO A 27 -8.33 0.28 -15.93
C PRO A 27 -7.96 0.65 -14.50
N PHE A 28 -7.06 1.63 -14.36
CA PHE A 28 -6.88 2.30 -13.09
C PHE A 28 -8.17 2.99 -12.64
N SER A 29 -8.42 2.89 -11.34
CA SER A 29 -9.54 3.56 -10.69
C SER A 29 -9.37 5.08 -10.75
N ASN A 30 -10.47 5.75 -11.09
CA ASN A 30 -10.60 7.21 -11.00
C ASN A 30 -11.21 7.65 -9.67
N GLU A 31 -11.42 6.73 -8.72
CA GLU A 31 -11.93 7.09 -7.40
C GLU A 31 -10.96 8.04 -6.68
N PRO A 32 -11.47 9.09 -6.01
CA PRO A 32 -10.63 10.07 -5.35
C PRO A 32 -9.74 9.47 -4.25
N VAL A 33 -8.43 9.49 -4.48
CA VAL A 33 -7.39 9.00 -3.57
C VAL A 33 -6.30 10.05 -3.38
N ALA A 34 -5.77 10.14 -2.16
CA ALA A 34 -4.61 10.94 -1.84
C ALA A 34 -3.59 10.10 -1.06
N ILE A 35 -2.33 10.11 -1.53
CA ILE A 35 -1.19 9.46 -0.90
C ILE A 35 -0.24 10.55 -0.41
N ARG A 36 0.08 10.50 0.89
CA ARG A 36 1.06 11.38 1.54
C ARG A 36 2.21 10.54 2.05
N LEU A 37 3.43 10.88 1.65
CA LEU A 37 4.64 10.20 2.11
C LEU A 37 5.51 11.14 2.94
N TYR A 38 6.05 10.59 4.01
CA TYR A 38 6.88 11.24 5.00
C TYR A 38 8.22 10.52 5.07
N GLU A 39 9.31 11.26 4.98
CA GLU A 39 10.64 10.70 5.16
C GLU A 39 10.80 10.17 6.60
N ASN A 40 11.35 8.96 6.72
CA ASN A 40 11.53 8.33 8.01
C ASN A 40 12.86 8.78 8.64
N ASN A 41 12.81 9.86 9.42
CA ASN A 41 13.99 10.44 10.11
C ASN A 41 14.69 9.49 11.10
N ILE A 42 14.07 8.36 11.44
CA ILE A 42 14.65 7.34 12.33
C ILE A 42 15.00 6.04 11.58
N TYR A 43 15.07 6.09 10.25
CA TYR A 43 15.63 5.00 9.44
C TYR A 43 17.03 4.59 9.93
N GLY A 44 17.32 3.29 9.90
CA GLY A 44 18.61 2.73 10.36
C GLY A 44 18.77 2.67 11.88
N THR A 45 17.91 3.31 12.65
CA THR A 45 17.92 3.21 14.12
C THR A 45 17.39 1.85 14.58
N THR A 46 17.79 1.43 15.79
CA THR A 46 17.30 0.20 16.41
C THR A 46 16.09 0.46 17.32
N TYR A 47 15.20 -0.52 17.44
CA TYR A 47 14.09 -0.50 18.42
C TYR A 47 14.10 -1.72 19.36
N GLY A 48 15.14 -2.54 19.21
CA GLY A 48 15.42 -3.73 20.00
C GLY A 48 16.78 -4.26 19.58
N ARG A 49 17.30 -5.23 20.32
CA ARG A 49 18.60 -5.82 20.00
C ARG A 49 18.54 -6.50 18.63
N GLY A 50 19.30 -5.98 17.66
CA GLY A 50 19.33 -6.50 16.28
C GLY A 50 18.10 -6.16 15.42
N LEU A 51 17.16 -5.35 15.94
CA LEU A 51 15.95 -4.96 15.21
C LEU A 51 16.07 -3.53 14.72
N TYR A 52 16.12 -3.36 13.40
CA TYR A 52 16.35 -2.09 12.71
C TYR A 52 15.09 -1.56 12.05
N ARG A 53 14.91 -0.24 12.04
CA ARG A 53 13.87 0.43 11.26
C ARG A 53 14.34 0.57 9.81
N ARG A 54 13.67 -0.14 8.91
CA ARG A 54 14.10 -0.28 7.50
C ARG A 54 13.21 0.47 6.48
N ALA A 55 12.10 1.05 6.92
CA ALA A 55 11.24 1.83 6.02
C ALA A 55 11.89 3.19 5.74
N LEU A 56 12.05 3.55 4.46
CA LEU A 56 12.61 4.83 4.02
C LEU A 56 11.57 5.95 4.10
N TYR A 57 10.32 5.63 3.73
CA TYR A 57 9.18 6.52 3.88
C TYR A 57 8.09 5.83 4.68
N ASN A 58 7.38 6.60 5.51
CA ASN A 58 6.07 6.22 6.01
C ASN A 58 5.00 6.98 5.22
N GLY A 59 3.78 6.46 5.14
CA GLY A 59 2.76 7.12 4.36
C GLY A 59 1.34 6.82 4.80
N THR A 60 0.43 7.61 4.27
CA THR A 60 -1.01 7.42 4.42
C THR A 60 -1.68 7.47 3.07
N VAL A 61 -2.66 6.59 2.87
CA VAL A 61 -3.61 6.65 1.76
C VAL A 61 -4.96 7.05 2.33
N ASP A 62 -5.57 8.08 1.75
CA ASP A 62 -6.91 8.54 2.09
C ASP A 62 -7.83 8.34 0.89
N LEU A 63 -8.84 7.48 1.03
CA LEU A 63 -9.91 7.32 0.06
C LEU A 63 -11.04 8.30 0.41
N LYS A 64 -11.24 9.34 -0.40
CA LYS A 64 -12.17 10.44 -0.06
C LYS A 64 -13.62 9.98 0.10
N PRO A 65 -14.19 9.14 -0.78
CA PRO A 65 -15.62 8.80 -0.70
C PRO A 65 -15.96 7.99 0.54
N SER A 66 -15.10 7.05 0.93
CA SER A 66 -15.33 6.15 2.07
C SER A 66 -14.77 6.69 3.39
N GLY A 67 -13.82 7.63 3.34
CA GLY A 67 -13.10 8.11 4.52
C GLY A 67 -12.11 7.10 5.10
N ILE A 68 -11.93 5.95 4.44
CA ILE A 68 -11.03 4.89 4.87
C ILE A 68 -9.58 5.35 4.72
N LYS A 69 -8.77 4.97 5.72
CA LYS A 69 -7.35 5.29 5.78
C LYS A 69 -6.52 4.02 5.73
N TYR A 70 -5.48 4.03 4.92
CA TYR A 70 -4.44 3.00 4.91
C TYR A 70 -3.09 3.59 5.27
N LEU A 71 -2.21 2.75 5.78
CA LEU A 71 -0.84 3.09 6.15
C LEU A 71 0.14 2.38 5.23
N LEU A 72 1.22 3.09 4.93
CA LEU A 72 2.33 2.61 4.12
C LEU A 72 3.63 2.72 4.93
N ASP A 73 4.44 1.70 4.84
CA ASP A 73 5.86 1.68 5.21
C ASP A 73 6.64 1.24 3.95
N LEU A 74 7.36 2.15 3.29
CA LEU A 74 8.05 1.90 2.02
C LEU A 74 9.48 1.41 2.26
N TYR A 75 9.80 0.22 1.77
CA TYR A 75 11.10 -0.46 1.90
C TYR A 75 11.74 -0.67 0.52
N THR A 76 13.02 -1.07 0.50
CA THR A 76 13.61 -1.63 -0.72
C THR A 76 12.86 -2.90 -1.16
N GLY A 77 12.98 -3.26 -2.44
CA GLY A 77 12.35 -4.47 -2.98
C GLY A 77 12.68 -5.75 -2.18
N GLU A 78 13.96 -5.94 -1.84
CA GLU A 78 14.42 -7.07 -1.02
C GLU A 78 13.79 -7.08 0.37
N ASP A 79 13.79 -5.94 1.07
CA ASP A 79 13.25 -5.83 2.42
C ASP A 79 11.74 -6.04 2.46
N TRP A 80 11.03 -5.59 1.43
CA TRP A 80 9.59 -5.77 1.29
C TRP A 80 9.23 -7.21 0.96
N ALA A 81 9.94 -7.84 0.00
CA ALA A 81 9.72 -9.23 -0.38
C ALA A 81 9.96 -10.19 0.80
N ASN A 82 11.00 -9.94 1.60
CA ASN A 82 11.29 -10.72 2.81
C ASN A 82 10.22 -10.61 3.92
N GLN A 83 9.26 -9.67 3.80
CA GLN A 83 8.13 -9.55 4.73
C GLN A 83 6.90 -10.33 4.29
N ALA A 84 6.89 -10.92 3.08
CA ALA A 84 5.79 -11.75 2.62
C ALA A 84 5.64 -13.00 3.49
N LYS A 85 4.40 -13.33 3.86
CA LYS A 85 4.06 -14.45 4.76
C LYS A 85 2.94 -15.34 4.25
N SER A 86 2.17 -14.89 3.26
CA SER A 86 1.09 -15.67 2.66
C SER A 86 1.38 -15.97 1.19
N ASP A 87 0.71 -16.99 0.66
CA ASP A 87 0.84 -17.39 -0.74
C ASP A 87 0.43 -16.25 -1.67
N GLU A 88 -0.61 -15.49 -1.33
CA GLU A 88 -1.06 -14.32 -2.09
C GLU A 88 -0.02 -13.21 -2.12
N GLN A 89 0.70 -12.97 -1.00
CA GLN A 89 1.80 -12.03 -0.98
C GLN A 89 2.98 -12.51 -1.82
N MET A 90 3.28 -13.81 -1.79
CA MET A 90 4.32 -14.40 -2.64
C MET A 90 3.99 -14.29 -4.13
N LEU A 91 2.71 -14.47 -4.50
CA LEU A 91 2.23 -14.23 -5.86
C LEU A 91 2.41 -12.76 -6.26
N ILE A 92 2.03 -11.81 -5.39
CA ILE A 92 2.27 -10.37 -5.66
C ILE A 92 3.76 -10.07 -5.83
N VAL A 93 4.64 -10.64 -4.99
CA VAL A 93 6.10 -10.46 -5.11
C VAL A 93 6.59 -10.99 -6.46
N HIS A 94 6.11 -12.16 -6.88
CA HIS A 94 6.47 -12.75 -8.17
C HIS A 94 6.06 -11.85 -9.34
N GLU A 95 4.81 -11.39 -9.37
CA GLU A 95 4.28 -10.60 -10.49
C GLU A 95 4.88 -9.19 -10.56
N VAL A 96 5.10 -8.56 -9.42
CA VAL A 96 5.68 -7.21 -9.35
C VAL A 96 7.16 -7.22 -9.74
N ASP A 97 7.87 -8.32 -9.46
CA ASP A 97 9.32 -8.47 -9.63
C ASP A 97 10.08 -7.28 -9.03
N PRO A 98 10.18 -7.20 -7.69
CA PRO A 98 10.70 -6.02 -7.00
C PRO A 98 12.21 -5.81 -7.22
N TYR A 99 12.88 -6.72 -7.92
CA TYR A 99 14.32 -6.69 -8.22
C TYR A 99 14.63 -6.01 -9.57
N LYS A 100 13.60 -5.64 -10.36
CA LYS A 100 13.74 -5.12 -11.73
C LYS A 100 14.50 -3.81 -11.87
N GLY A 101 14.65 -3.00 -10.82
CA GLY A 101 15.32 -1.72 -10.98
C GLY A 101 15.65 -0.99 -9.68
N PRO A 102 16.74 -0.20 -9.67
CA PRO A 102 17.09 0.64 -8.54
C PRO A 102 16.09 1.78 -8.37
N GLY A 103 15.91 2.22 -7.12
CA GLY A 103 15.00 3.33 -6.80
C GLY A 103 13.52 2.96 -6.74
N LEU A 104 13.19 1.66 -6.78
CA LEU A 104 11.82 1.19 -6.51
C LEU A 104 11.67 0.87 -5.03
N LEU A 105 10.65 1.46 -4.41
CA LEU A 105 10.28 1.21 -3.02
C LEU A 105 8.89 0.62 -2.94
N TYR A 106 8.66 -0.25 -1.96
CA TYR A 106 7.44 -1.04 -1.86
C TYR A 106 6.89 -1.09 -0.45
N SER A 107 5.57 -1.15 -0.34
CA SER A 107 4.86 -1.29 0.92
C SER A 107 3.75 -2.32 0.83
N TRP A 108 3.60 -3.14 1.88
CA TRP A 108 2.37 -3.87 2.15
C TRP A 108 1.33 -2.91 2.75
N ILE A 109 0.07 -3.12 2.40
CA ILE A 109 -1.02 -2.23 2.83
C ILE A 109 -1.53 -2.62 4.22
N ARG A 110 -1.79 -1.61 5.07
CA ARG A 110 -2.49 -1.81 6.35
C ARG A 110 -3.65 -0.86 6.47
N ARG A 111 -4.88 -1.36 6.63
CA ARG A 111 -6.04 -0.53 7.01
C ARG A 111 -5.84 0.01 8.42
N TYR A 112 -6.15 1.29 8.63
CA TYR A 112 -6.10 1.95 9.93
C TYR A 112 -7.49 2.34 10.41
N ASP A 113 -7.93 1.70 11.48
CA ASP A 113 -9.11 2.10 12.23
C ASP A 113 -8.69 3.16 13.26
N ALA A 114 -9.00 4.43 12.98
CA ALA A 114 -8.66 5.53 13.86
C ALA A 114 -9.46 5.53 15.18
N ALA A 115 -10.66 4.95 15.20
CA ALA A 115 -11.48 4.88 16.40
C ALA A 115 -10.92 3.87 17.40
N ARG A 116 -10.33 2.77 16.90
CA ARG A 116 -9.76 1.70 17.73
C ARG A 116 -8.23 1.75 17.84
N GLY A 117 -7.57 2.55 17.01
CA GLY A 117 -6.11 2.57 16.90
C GLY A 117 -5.54 1.26 16.33
N VAL A 118 -6.34 0.49 15.60
CA VAL A 118 -6.00 -0.85 15.11
C VAL A 118 -5.46 -0.78 13.69
N LYS A 119 -4.48 -1.63 13.39
CA LYS A 119 -3.88 -1.77 12.05
C LYS A 119 -4.11 -3.20 11.57
N THR A 120 -4.83 -3.34 10.46
CA THR A 120 -5.16 -4.65 9.88
C THR A 120 -4.41 -4.82 8.56
N PRO A 121 -3.66 -5.90 8.35
CA PRO A 121 -3.08 -6.22 7.03
C PRO A 121 -4.18 -6.36 5.99
N VAL A 122 -3.95 -5.79 4.80
CA VAL A 122 -4.88 -5.85 3.66
C VAL A 122 -4.11 -6.31 2.44
N LEU A 123 -4.75 -7.10 1.58
CA LEU A 123 -4.11 -7.60 0.37
C LEU A 123 -3.88 -6.44 -0.61
N GLY A 124 -2.70 -6.42 -1.22
CA GLY A 124 -2.28 -5.37 -2.13
C GLY A 124 -0.91 -4.80 -1.79
N PHE A 125 -0.49 -3.80 -2.54
CA PHE A 125 0.82 -3.18 -2.37
C PHE A 125 0.82 -1.73 -2.84
N CYS A 126 1.80 -0.96 -2.39
CA CYS A 126 2.14 0.33 -2.96
C CYS A 126 3.57 0.26 -3.49
N ARG A 127 3.82 0.79 -4.70
CA ARG A 127 5.15 1.00 -5.28
C ARG A 127 5.37 2.48 -5.51
N LEU A 128 6.53 2.98 -5.09
CA LEU A 128 7.06 4.29 -5.48
C LEU A 128 8.29 4.08 -6.37
N ASP A 129 8.34 4.76 -7.51
CA ASP A 129 9.59 5.00 -8.23
C ASP A 129 10.18 6.34 -7.74
N THR A 130 11.33 6.30 -7.08
CA THR A 130 11.95 7.51 -6.50
C THR A 130 12.52 8.46 -7.55
N GLN A 131 12.70 8.02 -8.80
CA GLN A 131 13.23 8.83 -9.89
C GLN A 131 12.10 9.61 -10.58
N THR A 132 10.97 8.95 -10.83
CA THR A 132 9.82 9.53 -11.55
C THR A 132 8.73 10.05 -10.61
N LEU A 133 8.76 9.63 -9.34
CA LEU A 133 7.70 9.81 -8.34
C LEU A 133 6.35 9.21 -8.74
N GLU A 134 6.35 8.26 -9.68
CA GLU A 134 5.17 7.46 -9.99
C GLU A 134 4.83 6.57 -8.79
N LEU A 135 3.56 6.62 -8.38
CA LEU A 135 2.99 5.79 -7.34
C LEU A 135 1.97 4.85 -7.96
N ARG A 136 2.19 3.54 -7.79
CA ARG A 136 1.20 2.50 -8.10
C ARG A 136 0.68 1.93 -6.80
N LEU A 137 -0.64 1.90 -6.65
CA LEU A 137 -1.33 1.36 -5.46
C LEU A 137 -2.31 0.29 -5.91
N LEU A 138 -2.27 -0.87 -5.27
CA LEU A 138 -3.26 -1.93 -5.38
C LEU A 138 -3.83 -2.17 -3.99
N ILE A 139 -5.16 -2.20 -3.87
CA ILE A 139 -5.87 -2.57 -2.64
C ILE A 139 -6.96 -3.57 -2.99
N SER A 140 -7.01 -4.67 -2.23
CA SER A 140 -8.13 -5.60 -2.15
C SER A 140 -8.49 -5.79 -0.68
N ASP A 141 -9.52 -5.07 -0.23
CA ASP A 141 -10.01 -5.01 1.13
C ASP A 141 -11.49 -5.40 1.17
N ASP A 142 -11.73 -6.71 1.25
CA ASP A 142 -13.07 -7.29 1.19
C ASP A 142 -13.92 -6.87 2.40
N ASP A 143 -13.31 -6.63 3.56
CA ASP A 143 -14.00 -6.21 4.79
C ASP A 143 -14.72 -4.86 4.63
N GLU A 144 -14.12 -3.95 3.86
CA GLU A 144 -14.65 -2.60 3.61
C GLU A 144 -15.20 -2.43 2.19
N GLY A 145 -15.19 -3.51 1.39
CA GLY A 145 -15.65 -3.49 -0.01
C GLY A 145 -14.81 -2.59 -0.92
N VAL A 146 -13.51 -2.44 -0.64
CA VAL A 146 -12.59 -1.63 -1.45
C VAL A 146 -11.74 -2.54 -2.32
N GLN A 147 -11.89 -2.44 -3.63
CA GLN A 147 -11.03 -3.12 -4.59
C GLN A 147 -10.64 -2.15 -5.71
N GLY A 148 -9.35 -1.94 -5.92
CA GLY A 148 -8.90 -1.03 -6.96
C GLY A 148 -7.40 -0.94 -7.14
N THR A 149 -7.02 -0.46 -8.32
CA THR A 149 -5.64 -0.11 -8.66
C THR A 149 -5.59 1.36 -9.04
N TRP A 150 -4.65 2.12 -8.50
CA TRP A 150 -4.40 3.52 -8.83
C TRP A 150 -2.99 3.71 -9.36
N CYS A 151 -2.84 4.61 -10.31
CA CYS A 151 -1.55 5.13 -10.75
C CYS A 151 -1.57 6.66 -10.62
N LEU A 152 -0.66 7.21 -9.83
CA LEU A 152 -0.61 8.63 -9.50
C LEU A 152 0.80 9.18 -9.75
N SER A 153 0.86 10.43 -10.19
CA SER A 153 2.12 11.18 -10.23
C SER A 153 2.31 11.95 -8.93
N GLY A 154 3.35 11.61 -8.18
CA GLY A 154 3.74 12.31 -6.97
C GLY A 154 4.40 13.65 -7.26
N LYS A 155 4.19 14.61 -6.36
CA LYS A 155 4.83 15.93 -6.39
C LYS A 155 5.63 16.14 -5.10
N PRO A 156 6.89 16.58 -5.19
CA PRO A 156 7.64 17.00 -4.03
C PRO A 156 6.92 18.15 -3.33
N CYS A 157 6.85 18.07 -2.02
CA CYS A 157 6.28 19.12 -1.18
C CYS A 157 7.41 19.95 -0.56
N ARG A 158 7.17 21.25 -0.41
CA ARG A 158 8.11 22.11 0.32
C ARG A 158 8.11 21.70 1.79
N ALA A 159 9.28 21.72 2.41
CA ALA A 159 9.37 21.54 3.85
C ALA A 159 8.45 22.57 4.54
N GLY A 160 7.57 22.07 5.40
CA GLY A 160 6.69 22.90 6.20
C GLY A 160 7.48 23.85 7.10
N ARG A 161 6.78 24.84 7.69
CA ARG A 161 7.37 25.66 8.75
C ARG A 161 7.91 24.77 9.87
N ALA A 162 8.96 25.21 10.56
CA ALA A 162 9.54 24.47 11.67
C ALA A 162 8.45 24.00 12.66
N GLY A 163 8.37 22.68 12.90
CA GLY A 163 7.35 22.05 13.75
C GLY A 163 6.11 21.51 13.04
N ALA A 164 5.87 21.85 11.77
CA ALA A 164 4.78 21.29 10.98
C ALA A 164 5.20 19.96 10.31
N LYS A 165 4.41 18.90 10.51
CA LYS A 165 4.58 17.61 9.80
C LYS A 165 3.99 17.72 8.39
N SER A 166 4.73 18.31 7.46
CA SER A 166 4.40 18.30 6.03
C SER A 166 4.86 16.99 5.39
N PRO A 167 4.08 16.40 4.47
CA PRO A 167 4.61 15.31 3.63
C PRO A 167 5.77 15.82 2.77
N GLN A 168 6.67 14.92 2.39
CA GLN A 168 7.73 15.17 1.41
C GLN A 168 7.23 14.90 -0.02
N ILE A 169 6.33 13.94 -0.19
CA ILE A 169 5.69 13.63 -1.48
C ILE A 169 4.17 13.59 -1.29
N LEU A 170 3.45 14.22 -2.20
CA LEU A 170 2.00 14.20 -2.26
C LEU A 170 1.56 13.75 -3.66
N ALA A 171 0.69 12.76 -3.73
CA ALA A 171 0.05 12.31 -4.96
C ALA A 171 -1.46 12.23 -4.75
N ALA A 172 -2.24 12.87 -5.62
CA ALA A 172 -3.70 12.82 -5.55
C ALA A 172 -4.30 12.99 -6.94
N ASN A 173 -5.44 12.35 -7.19
CA ASN A 173 -6.23 12.51 -8.41
C ASN A 173 -7.45 13.43 -8.22
N TYR A 174 -7.49 14.17 -7.12
CA TYR A 174 -8.55 15.14 -6.80
C TYR A 174 -7.98 16.36 -6.07
N ASP A 175 -8.74 17.45 -6.05
CA ASP A 175 -8.35 18.67 -5.34
C ASP A 175 -8.45 18.52 -3.81
N LEU A 176 -7.38 18.90 -3.13
CA LEU A 176 -7.19 18.79 -1.67
C LEU A 176 -7.56 20.08 -0.92
N SER A 177 -8.29 20.98 -1.58
CA SER A 177 -8.83 22.24 -1.04
C SER A 177 -9.56 22.09 0.31
#